data_AF-A0A940JGA1-F1
#
_entry.id   AF-A0A940JGA1-F1
#
_cell.length_a   1.000
_cell.length_b   1.000
_cell.length_c   1.000
_cell.angle_alpha   90.00
_cell.angle_beta   90.00
_cell.angle_gamma   90.00
#
_symmetry.space_group_name_H-M   'P 1'
#
loop_
_entity.id
_entity.type
_entity.pdbx_description
1 polymer ?
#
loop_
_entity_poly.entity_id
_entity_poly.type
_entity_poly.pdbx_seq_one_letter_code
_entity_poly.pdbx_strand_id
1 'polypeptide(L)' 'MSTPTQELSAIGVSIWLDDLSRSRIASGNLEQLIATRDVVGVTTNPTIFAGALRNGDAYAEQVSA' A
#
# COMPACT_ATOMS: atom_id res chain seq x y z
N MET A 1 -7.45 -14.46 18.78
CA MET A 1 -6.94 -15.33 17.70
C MET A 1 -5.98 -14.49 16.86
N SER A 2 -4.83 -15.04 16.47
CA SER A 2 -3.89 -14.39 15.56
C SER A 2 -4.47 -14.31 14.14
N THR A 3 -4.05 -13.32 13.36
CA THR A 3 -4.31 -13.26 11.93
C THR A 3 -3.27 -14.09 11.16
N PRO A 4 -3.56 -14.51 9.92
CA PRO A 4 -2.56 -15.17 9.09
C PRO A 4 -1.27 -14.36 8.86
N THR A 5 -1.37 -13.02 8.77
CA THR A 5 -0.20 -12.14 8.61
C THR A 5 0.65 -12.08 9.89
N GLN A 6 0.01 -12.15 11.06
CA GLN A 6 0.70 -12.21 12.35
C GLN A 6 1.44 -13.54 12.51
N GLU A 7 0.83 -14.66 12.09
CA GLU A 7 1.46 -15.99 12.14
C GLU A 7 2.69 -16.07 11.23
N LEU A 8 2.60 -15.53 10.01
CA LEU A 8 3.74 -15.44 9.10
C LEU A 8 4.86 -14.55 9.65
N SER A 9 4.51 -13.40 10.22
CA SER A 9 5.48 -12.49 10.83
C SER A 9 6.18 -13.12 12.03
N ALA A 10 5.45 -13.89 12.84
CA ALA A 10 6.00 -14.60 14.01
C ALA A 10 7.04 -15.67 13.64
N ILE A 11 6.96 -16.25 12.44
CA ILE A 11 7.96 -17.20 11.92
C ILE A 11 9.07 -16.53 11.09
N GLY A 12 9.13 -15.19 11.07
CA GLY A 12 10.19 -14.41 10.43
C GLY A 12 9.95 -14.02 8.97
N VAL A 13 8.73 -14.19 8.44
CA VAL A 13 8.38 -13.74 7.08
C VAL A 13 7.99 -12.27 7.10
N SER A 14 8.66 -11.45 6.28
CA SER A 14 8.30 -10.03 6.11
C SER A 14 7.13 -9.86 5.13
N ILE A 15 6.05 -9.21 5.55
CA ILE A 15 4.87 -8.95 4.70
C ILE A 15 5.04 -7.63 3.95
N TRP A 16 4.95 -7.70 2.62
CA TRP A 16 5.04 -6.55 1.73
C TRP A 16 3.71 -6.33 1.01
N LEU A 17 3.32 -5.07 0.84
CA LEU A 17 2.16 -4.67 0.07
C LEU A 17 2.58 -4.38 -1.39
N ASP A 18 1.99 -5.11 -2.34
CA ASP A 18 2.24 -4.91 -3.78
C ASP A 18 1.25 -3.93 -4.41
N ASP A 19 1.17 -2.73 -3.83
CA ASP A 19 0.44 -1.59 -4.37
C ASP A 19 0.80 -0.32 -3.58
N LEU A 20 0.86 0.82 -4.27
CA LEU A 20 0.91 2.11 -3.62
C LEU A 20 0.27 3.19 -4.49
N SER A 21 -0.70 3.90 -3.91
CA SER A 21 -1.32 5.06 -4.52
C SER A 21 -1.41 6.22 -3.52
N ARG A 22 -1.50 7.44 -4.03
CA ARG A 22 -1.63 8.64 -3.21
C ARG A 22 -2.90 8.61 -2.37
N SER A 23 -4.01 8.11 -2.93
CA SER A 23 -5.26 7.92 -2.20
C SER A 23 -5.10 6.96 -1.02
N ARG A 24 -4.35 5.86 -1.18
CA ARG A 24 -4.05 4.91 -0.08
C ARG A 24 -3.28 5.56 1.07
N ILE A 25 -2.35 6.46 0.75
CA ILE A 25 -1.59 7.23 1.75
C ILE A 25 -2.52 8.25 2.43
N ALA A 26 -3.17 9.11 1.64
CA ALA A 26 -3.99 10.22 2.14
C ALA A 26 -5.20 9.75 2.97
N SER A 27 -5.74 8.57 2.69
CA SER A 27 -6.85 7.98 3.45
C SER A 27 -6.43 7.34 4.78
N GLY A 28 -5.13 7.25 5.08
CA GLY A 28 -4.62 6.49 6.24
C GLY A 28 -4.69 4.96 6.06
N ASN A 29 -5.08 4.47 4.88
CA ASN A 29 -5.20 3.03 4.66
C ASN A 29 -3.85 2.33 4.76
N LEU A 30 -2.75 2.94 4.30
CA LEU A 30 -1.42 2.35 4.46
C LEU A 30 -1.03 2.21 5.94
N GLU A 31 -1.29 3.23 6.76
CA GLU A 31 -1.04 3.19 8.21
C GLU A 31 -1.85 2.07 8.88
N GLN A 32 -3.11 1.91 8.48
CA GLN A 32 -3.96 0.82 8.96
C GLN A 32 -3.39 -0.55 8.59
N LEU A 33 -2.85 -0.73 7.37
CA LEU A 33 -2.24 -1.99 6.95
C LEU A 33 -0.97 -2.30 7.73
N ILE A 34 -0.14 -1.30 8.02
CA ILE A 34 1.02 -1.45 8.91
C ILE A 34 0.55 -1.91 10.30
N ALA A 35 -0.43 -1.21 10.88
CA ALA A 35 -0.87 -1.46 12.25
C ALA A 35 -1.64 -2.78 12.43
N THR A 36 -2.34 -3.25 11.40
CA THR A 36 -3.30 -4.36 11.55
C THR A 36 -3.01 -5.59 10.69
N ARG A 37 -2.08 -5.49 9.73
CA ARG A 37 -1.74 -6.56 8.78
C ARG A 37 -0.24 -6.83 8.66
N ASP A 38 0.55 -6.31 9.61
CA ASP A 38 1.98 -6.59 9.73
C ASP A 38 2.80 -6.20 8.48
N VAL A 39 2.29 -5.24 7.69
CA VAL A 39 2.97 -4.73 6.49
C VAL A 39 4.21 -3.95 6.92
N VAL A 40 5.38 -4.35 6.40
CA VAL A 40 6.68 -3.72 6.70
C VAL A 40 7.39 -3.15 5.47
N GLY A 41 6.82 -3.35 4.29
CA GLY A 41 7.36 -2.87 3.03
C GLY A 41 6.28 -2.65 1.98
N VAL A 42 6.59 -1.86 0.96
CA VAL A 42 5.71 -1.59 -0.18
C VAL A 42 6.52 -1.71 -1.47
N THR A 43 5.89 -2.22 -2.52
CA THR A 43 6.44 -2.20 -3.87
C THR A 43 5.61 -1.35 -4.81
N THR A 44 6.30 -0.69 -5.72
CA THR A 44 5.71 -0.04 -6.89
C THR A 44 6.35 -0.61 -8.14
N ASN A 45 5.61 -0.57 -9.25
CA ASN A 45 6.14 -0.84 -10.57
C ASN A 45 5.37 0.02 -11.60
N PRO A 46 5.82 0.13 -12.87
CA PRO A 46 5.16 0.97 -13.85
C PRO A 46 3.66 0.67 -14.05
N THR A 47 3.25 -0.60 -13.97
CA THR A 47 1.83 -1.00 -14.12
C THR A 47 0.99 -0.52 -12.94
N ILE A 48 1.49 -0.68 -11.70
CA ILE A 48 0.84 -0.16 -10.48
C ILE A 48 0.67 1.36 -10.58
N PHE A 49 1.73 2.07 -10.98
CA PHE A 49 1.69 3.53 -11.06
C PHE A 49 0.74 4.02 -12.17
N ALA A 50 0.72 3.36 -13.33
CA ALA A 50 -0.25 3.65 -14.38
C ALA A 50 -1.70 3.43 -13.91
N GLY A 51 -1.95 2.38 -13.12
CA GLY A 51 -3.25 2.14 -12.49
C GLY A 51 -3.65 3.24 -11.50
N ALA A 52 -2.70 3.68 -10.66
CA ALA A 52 -2.92 4.75 -9.69
C ALA A 52 -3.25 6.10 -10.37
N LEU A 53 -2.60 6.40 -11.51
CA LEU A 53 -2.86 7.61 -12.30
C LEU A 53 -4.23 7.58 -12.99
N ARG A 54 -4.67 6.41 -13.50
CA ARG A 54 -5.97 6.29 -14.19
C ARG A 54 -7.18 6.52 -13.27
N ASN A 55 -7.03 6.21 -11.99
CA ASN A 55 -8.15 6.10 -11.05
C ASN A 55 -8.31 7.30 -10.11
N GLY A 56 -7.60 8.42 -10.29
CA GLY A 56 -7.59 9.45 -9.25
C GLY A 56 -7.29 10.88 -9.67
N ASP A 57 -8.21 11.76 -9.28
CA ASP A 57 -7.98 13.21 -9.09
C ASP A 57 -6.81 13.49 -8.14
N ALA A 58 -6.45 12.51 -7.28
CA ALA A 58 -5.36 12.63 -6.33
C ALA A 58 -4.02 13.03 -6.99
N TYR A 59 -3.80 12.66 -8.25
CA TYR A 59 -2.59 13.05 -8.99
C TYR A 59 -2.80 14.25 -9.93
N ALA A 60 -4.03 14.72 -10.13
CA ALA A 60 -4.40 15.69 -11.17
C ALA A 60 -3.62 17.00 -11.08
N GLU A 61 -3.49 17.57 -9.87
CA GLU A 61 -2.74 18.81 -9.64
C GLU A 61 -1.27 18.69 -10.03
N GLN A 62 -0.66 17.51 -9.83
CA GLN A 62 0.77 17.33 -10.11
C GLN A 62 1.05 17.06 -11.59
N VAL A 63 0.05 16.64 -12.35
CA VAL A 63 0.18 16.32 -13.77
C VAL A 63 -0.46 17.37 -14.68
N SER A 64 -1.10 18.39 -14.12
CA SER A 64 -1.61 19.53 -14.89
C SER A 64 -0.47 20.37 -15.47
N ALA A 65 -0.66 20.84 -16.71
CA ALA A 65 0.30 21.63 -17.48
C ALA A 65 0.40 23.09 -17.01
#